data_AF-A0AAN6PWW9-F1
#
_entry.id   AF-A0AAN6PWW9-F1
#
_cell.length_a   1.000
_cell.length_b   1.000
_cell.length_c   1.000
_cell.angle_alpha   90.00
_cell.angle_beta   90.00
_cell.angle_gamma   90.00
#
_symmetry.space_group_name_H-M   'P 1'
#
loop_
_entity.id
_entity.type
_entity.pdbx_description
1 polymer ?
#
loop_
_entity_poly.entity_id
_entity_poly.type
_entity_poly.pdbx_seq_one_letter_code
_entity_poly.pdbx_strand_id
1 'polypeptide(L)'
;MLSIPKAPWLRLPRPRSFLGLMSLQTGTELISIALLFNKATGVYGLLTLLTGYSLSALQVTAYLGSIFVLATLALCLPHVRTQSPFHNLALAWVYAIDTLASAAYTAAFATTWYLATVHDPKGPAGAEQDAGSPSNGDVQHDDAQAAQVQAGTDVHDTAASMVLIVAFTLVRFYLSLVVMAHARMVLLRFVDQRMGEAVDATGASTSADPFAVGAPLGEGWRGKLGRVMVSVGRGYWLGGKKEDEEWARAVSSKFRSSRK
;
A
#
# COMPACT_ATOMS: atom_id res chain seq x y z
N MET A 1 -38.97 18.54 -7.47
CA MET A 1 -37.83 17.71 -7.92
C MET A 1 -36.58 18.24 -7.21
N LEU A 2 -36.29 17.75 -5.99
CA LEU A 2 -35.14 18.22 -5.21
C LEU A 2 -33.87 17.58 -5.78
N SER A 3 -32.95 18.41 -6.28
CA SER A 3 -31.61 17.99 -6.66
C SER A 3 -30.81 17.76 -5.39
N ILE A 4 -30.50 16.50 -5.08
CA ILE A 4 -29.62 16.12 -3.98
C ILE A 4 -28.19 16.54 -4.40
N PRO A 5 -27.51 17.44 -3.66
CA PRO A 5 -26.13 17.77 -3.96
C PRO A 5 -25.26 16.53 -3.82
N LYS A 6 -24.54 16.15 -4.88
CA LYS A 6 -23.55 15.07 -4.85
C LYS A 6 -22.46 15.47 -3.85
N ALA A 7 -22.46 14.86 -2.67
CA ALA A 7 -21.42 15.09 -1.67
C ALA A 7 -20.02 14.80 -2.28
N PRO A 8 -18.98 15.56 -1.90
CA PRO A 8 -17.62 15.36 -2.37
C PRO A 8 -17.01 14.19 -1.59
N TRP A 9 -17.44 12.97 -1.91
CA TRP A 9 -16.94 11.76 -1.26
C TRP A 9 -15.43 11.63 -1.51
N LEU A 10 -14.64 11.81 -0.45
CA LEU A 10 -13.20 11.63 -0.33
C LEU A 10 -12.41 11.77 -1.64
N ARG A 11 -11.97 12.99 -1.97
CA ARG A 11 -10.91 13.17 -2.96
C ARG A 11 -9.65 12.50 -2.42
N LEU A 12 -9.32 11.32 -2.94
CA LEU A 12 -8.07 10.62 -2.66
C LEU A 12 -6.90 11.60 -2.82
N PRO A 13 -5.95 11.65 -1.86
CA PRO A 13 -4.80 12.53 -1.96
C PRO A 13 -3.99 12.20 -3.21
N ARG A 14 -3.49 13.23 -3.90
CA ARG A 14 -2.71 13.09 -5.13
C ARG A 14 -1.32 13.67 -4.94
N PRO A 15 -0.35 12.89 -4.43
CA PRO A 15 1.03 13.33 -4.31
C PRO A 15 1.55 13.88 -5.64
N ARG A 16 2.25 15.02 -5.59
CA ARG A 16 2.84 15.65 -6.79
C ARG A 16 4.30 15.23 -7.04
N SER A 17 4.93 14.66 -6.01
CA SER A 17 6.34 14.27 -5.97
C SER A 17 6.51 13.23 -4.89
N PHE A 18 7.48 12.32 -5.06
CA PHE A 18 7.84 11.37 -4.02
C PHE A 18 8.77 12.06 -3.01
N LEU A 19 8.38 12.01 -1.73
CA LEU A 19 9.04 12.67 -0.59
C LEU A 19 9.29 14.19 -0.77
N GLY A 20 8.61 14.84 -1.70
CA GLY A 20 8.85 16.25 -2.02
C GLY A 20 10.07 16.51 -2.91
N LEU A 21 10.95 15.53 -3.11
CA LEU A 21 12.28 15.71 -3.70
C LEU A 21 12.40 15.11 -5.11
N MET A 22 11.71 13.99 -5.39
CA MET A 22 11.93 13.25 -6.64
C MET A 22 10.64 12.96 -7.42
N SER A 23 10.81 12.59 -8.69
CA SER A 23 9.70 12.34 -9.61
C SER A 23 8.83 11.18 -9.15
N LEU A 24 7.55 11.20 -9.49
CA LEU A 24 6.63 10.08 -9.22
C LEU A 24 7.11 8.77 -9.88
N GLN A 25 7.77 8.87 -11.04
CA GLN A 25 8.36 7.71 -11.71
C GLN A 25 9.50 7.11 -10.88
N THR A 26 10.50 7.94 -10.53
CA THR A 26 11.63 7.51 -9.70
C THR A 26 11.16 6.94 -8.37
N GLY A 27 10.17 7.61 -7.74
CA GLY A 27 9.54 7.10 -6.53
C GLY A 27 8.89 5.74 -6.73
N THR A 28 8.13 5.55 -7.82
CA THR A 28 7.50 4.26 -8.12
C THR A 28 8.52 3.16 -8.37
N GLU A 29 9.64 3.45 -9.05
CA GLU A 29 10.74 2.49 -9.24
C GLU A 29 11.33 2.07 -7.89
N LEU A 30 11.69 3.04 -7.02
CA LEU A 30 12.24 2.75 -5.69
C LEU A 30 11.26 1.99 -4.80
N ILE A 31 9.99 2.39 -4.80
CA ILE A 31 8.91 1.73 -4.07
C ILE A 31 8.75 0.28 -4.54
N SER A 32 8.79 0.05 -5.85
CA SER A 32 8.64 -1.29 -6.42
C SER A 32 9.86 -2.16 -6.09
N ILE A 33 11.07 -1.61 -6.13
CA ILE A 33 12.29 -2.33 -5.72
C ILE A 33 12.23 -2.67 -4.23
N ALA A 34 11.85 -1.72 -3.38
CA ALA A 34 11.70 -1.97 -1.94
C ALA A 34 10.64 -3.06 -1.65
N LEU A 35 9.51 -3.03 -2.37
CA LEU A 35 8.48 -4.06 -2.24
C LEU A 35 8.97 -5.43 -2.75
N LEU A 36 9.73 -5.46 -3.86
CA LEU A 36 10.34 -6.68 -4.38
C LEU A 36 11.24 -7.34 -3.32
N PHE A 37 12.15 -6.57 -2.70
CA PHE A 37 12.98 -7.07 -1.62
C PHE A 37 12.13 -7.55 -0.44
N ASN A 38 11.12 -6.76 -0.02
CA ASN A 38 10.25 -7.15 1.09
C ASN A 38 9.50 -8.47 0.84
N LYS A 39 8.98 -8.67 -0.37
CA LYS A 39 8.28 -9.90 -0.74
C LYS A 39 9.25 -11.07 -0.91
N ALA A 40 10.44 -10.83 -1.48
CA ALA A 40 11.48 -11.85 -1.59
C ALA A 40 11.94 -12.34 -0.22
N THR A 41 12.17 -11.44 0.75
CA THR A 41 12.48 -11.80 2.14
C THR A 41 11.36 -12.65 2.76
N GLY A 42 10.10 -12.30 2.52
CA GLY A 42 8.95 -13.10 2.96
C GLY A 42 8.91 -14.51 2.36
N VAL A 43 9.36 -14.70 1.11
CA VAL A 43 9.46 -16.03 0.47
C VAL A 43 10.52 -16.92 1.14
N TYR A 44 11.56 -16.37 1.78
CA TYR A 44 12.47 -17.20 2.59
C TYR A 44 11.77 -17.81 3.81
N GLY A 45 10.71 -17.18 4.32
CA GLY A 45 9.83 -17.77 5.33
C GLY A 45 9.14 -19.04 4.84
N LEU A 46 9.01 -19.25 3.52
CA LEU A 46 8.47 -20.48 2.93
C LEU A 46 9.41 -21.69 3.11
N LEU A 47 10.70 -21.47 3.41
CA LEU A 47 11.63 -22.56 3.73
C LEU A 47 11.20 -23.31 5.01
N THR A 48 10.46 -22.67 5.92
CA THR A 48 9.96 -23.33 7.14
C THR A 48 8.93 -24.42 6.83
N LEU A 49 8.23 -24.33 5.70
CA LEU A 49 7.36 -25.42 5.23
C LEU A 49 8.16 -26.65 4.82
N LEU A 50 9.34 -26.45 4.21
CA LEU A 50 10.21 -27.55 3.78
C LEU A 50 10.90 -28.24 4.96
N THR A 51 11.06 -27.55 6.09
CA THR A 51 11.59 -28.12 7.34
C THR A 51 10.52 -28.87 8.15
N GLY A 52 9.29 -29.00 7.64
CA GLY A 52 8.22 -29.78 8.29
C GLY A 52 7.41 -29.01 9.34
N TYR A 53 7.53 -27.68 9.40
CA TYR A 53 6.74 -26.87 10.34
C TYR A 53 5.28 -26.75 9.86
N SER A 54 4.32 -26.91 10.77
CA SER A 54 2.90 -26.76 10.47
C SER A 54 2.50 -25.28 10.41
N LEU A 55 2.33 -24.75 9.20
CA LEU A 55 1.82 -23.39 9.02
C LEU A 55 0.31 -23.33 9.23
N SER A 56 -0.16 -22.24 9.82
CA SER A 56 -1.58 -21.89 9.83
C SER A 56 -2.07 -21.62 8.39
N ALA A 57 -3.33 -21.94 8.10
CA ALA A 57 -3.97 -21.63 6.82
C ALA A 57 -3.88 -20.13 6.46
N LEU A 58 -3.88 -19.27 7.48
CA LEU A 58 -3.72 -17.82 7.32
C LEU A 58 -2.30 -17.43 6.86
N GLN A 59 -1.28 -18.16 7.28
CA GLN A 59 0.10 -17.92 6.82
C GLN A 59 0.28 -18.38 5.38
N VAL A 60 -0.28 -19.54 5.02
CA VAL A 60 -0.22 -20.05 3.64
C VAL A 60 -0.83 -19.06 2.66
N THR A 61 -1.98 -18.47 2.99
CA THR A 61 -2.62 -17.44 2.15
C THR A 61 -1.78 -16.17 2.04
N ALA A 62 -1.16 -15.72 3.13
CA ALA A 62 -0.24 -14.57 3.10
C ALA A 62 0.99 -14.81 2.21
N TYR A 63 1.53 -16.03 2.22
CA TYR A 63 2.65 -16.42 1.38
C TYR A 63 2.27 -16.54 -0.10
N LEU A 64 1.15 -17.19 -0.42
CA LEU A 64 0.65 -17.27 -1.80
C LEU A 64 0.36 -15.87 -2.38
N GLY A 65 -0.24 -14.98 -1.58
CA GLY A 65 -0.43 -13.58 -1.97
C GLY A 65 0.89 -12.87 -2.26
N SER A 66 1.93 -13.13 -1.46
CA SER A 66 3.26 -12.55 -1.67
C SER A 66 3.94 -13.04 -2.96
N ILE A 67 3.77 -14.31 -3.32
CA ILE A 67 4.24 -14.85 -4.61
C ILE A 67 3.51 -14.16 -5.78
N PHE A 68 2.19 -14.01 -5.69
CA PHE A 68 1.41 -13.33 -6.72
C PHE A 68 1.84 -11.87 -6.91
N VAL A 69 2.05 -11.14 -5.82
CA VAL A 69 2.54 -9.75 -5.85
C VAL A 69 3.93 -9.70 -6.48
N LEU A 70 4.82 -10.63 -6.12
CA LEU A 70 6.19 -10.70 -6.66
C LEU A 70 6.21 -11.00 -8.17
N ALA A 71 5.39 -11.96 -8.62
CA ALA A 71 5.25 -12.26 -10.05
C ALA A 71 4.71 -11.05 -10.82
N THR A 72 3.72 -10.35 -10.28
CA THR A 72 3.14 -9.17 -10.93
C THR A 72 4.12 -8.00 -10.97
N LEU A 73 4.88 -7.79 -9.91
CA LEU A 73 5.95 -6.79 -9.87
C LEU A 73 7.01 -7.08 -10.94
N ALA A 74 7.48 -8.32 -11.05
CA ALA A 74 8.48 -8.70 -12.04
C ALA A 74 8.01 -8.41 -13.47
N LEU A 75 6.72 -8.61 -13.77
CA LEU A 75 6.14 -8.32 -15.08
C LEU A 75 5.89 -6.82 -15.33
N CYS A 76 5.53 -6.06 -14.28
CA CYS A 76 5.16 -4.66 -14.42
C CYS A 76 6.34 -3.69 -14.25
N LEU A 77 7.42 -4.09 -13.56
CA LEU A 77 8.56 -3.21 -13.27
C LEU A 77 9.23 -2.64 -14.54
N PRO A 78 9.48 -3.41 -15.62
CA PRO A 78 10.02 -2.85 -16.86
C PRO A 78 9.10 -1.78 -17.46
N HIS A 79 7.80 -1.90 -17.21
CA HIS A 79 6.77 -1.03 -17.75
C HIS A 79 6.61 0.30 -17.02
N VAL A 80 7.23 0.46 -15.85
CA VAL A 80 7.30 1.74 -15.13
C VAL A 80 8.11 2.74 -15.95
N ARG A 81 9.22 2.28 -16.55
CA ARG A 81 10.07 3.11 -17.41
C ARG A 81 9.46 3.38 -18.79
N THR A 82 8.76 2.40 -19.36
CA THR A 82 8.08 2.57 -20.67
C THR A 82 6.76 3.31 -20.57
N GLN A 83 6.29 3.61 -19.35
CA GLN A 83 5.04 4.34 -19.10
C GLN A 83 3.84 3.70 -19.83
N SER A 84 3.75 2.37 -19.84
CA SER A 84 2.59 1.71 -20.45
C SER A 84 1.35 1.84 -19.52
N PRO A 85 0.18 2.33 -19.98
CA PRO A 85 -0.93 2.67 -19.09
C PRO A 85 -1.51 1.48 -18.35
N PHE A 86 -1.72 0.37 -19.05
CA PHE A 86 -2.30 -0.84 -18.47
C PHE A 86 -1.44 -1.43 -17.34
N HIS A 87 -0.13 -1.63 -17.57
CA HIS A 87 0.73 -2.25 -16.56
C HIS A 87 0.97 -1.33 -15.36
N ASN A 88 1.03 -0.01 -15.55
CA ASN A 88 1.14 0.92 -14.43
C ASN A 88 -0.16 0.97 -13.61
N LEU A 89 -1.33 0.91 -14.27
CA LEU A 89 -2.61 0.78 -13.58
C LEU A 89 -2.69 -0.55 -12.80
N ALA A 90 -2.20 -1.65 -13.38
CA ALA A 90 -2.14 -2.96 -12.72
C ALA A 90 -1.23 -2.93 -11.49
N LEU A 91 -0.04 -2.35 -11.63
CA LEU A 91 0.90 -2.17 -10.53
C LEU A 91 0.29 -1.35 -9.38
N ALA A 92 -0.43 -0.27 -9.69
CA ALA A 92 -1.08 0.56 -8.68
C ALA A 92 -2.15 -0.22 -7.89
N TRP A 93 -2.98 -1.00 -8.57
CA TRP A 93 -3.99 -1.84 -7.92
C TRP A 93 -3.38 -2.95 -7.08
N VAL A 94 -2.35 -3.62 -7.59
CA VAL A 94 -1.62 -4.65 -6.86
C VAL A 94 -1.01 -4.07 -5.59
N TYR A 95 -0.38 -2.90 -5.68
CA TYR A 95 0.21 -2.24 -4.52
C TYR A 95 -0.85 -1.83 -3.48
N ALA A 96 -1.99 -1.29 -3.93
CA ALA A 96 -3.09 -0.90 -3.05
C ALA A 96 -3.69 -2.11 -2.32
N ILE A 97 -3.98 -3.20 -3.05
CA ILE A 97 -4.51 -4.44 -2.48
C ILE A 97 -3.48 -5.08 -1.53
N ASP A 98 -2.21 -5.13 -1.91
CA ASP A 98 -1.14 -5.67 -1.06
C ASP A 98 -1.00 -4.88 0.26
N THR A 99 -1.10 -3.55 0.18
CA THR A 99 -1.07 -2.68 1.36
C THR A 99 -2.26 -2.94 2.27
N LEU A 100 -3.48 -3.05 1.72
CA LEU A 100 -4.69 -3.34 2.48
C LEU A 100 -4.64 -4.74 3.10
N ALA A 101 -4.21 -5.75 2.36
CA ALA A 101 -4.06 -7.11 2.85
C ALA A 101 -3.03 -7.15 3.98
N SER A 102 -1.86 -6.53 3.79
CA SER A 102 -0.82 -6.46 4.84
C SER A 102 -1.34 -5.78 6.10
N ALA A 103 -2.05 -4.67 5.97
CA ALA A 103 -2.67 -3.98 7.12
C ALA A 103 -3.72 -4.85 7.82
N ALA A 104 -4.54 -5.60 7.07
CA ALA A 104 -5.51 -6.52 7.62
C ALA A 104 -4.85 -7.69 8.39
N TYR A 105 -3.78 -8.28 7.86
CA TYR A 105 -2.99 -9.30 8.57
C TYR A 105 -2.37 -8.73 9.86
N THR A 106 -1.80 -7.53 9.78
CA THR A 106 -1.24 -6.84 10.96
C THR A 106 -2.32 -6.58 12.01
N ALA A 107 -3.51 -6.12 11.60
CA ALA A 107 -4.63 -5.89 12.53
C ALA A 107 -5.15 -7.19 13.14
N ALA A 108 -5.26 -8.27 12.36
CA ALA A 108 -5.68 -9.59 12.85
C ALA A 108 -4.67 -10.16 13.86
N PHE A 109 -3.37 -10.03 13.57
CA PHE A 109 -2.32 -10.40 14.50
C PHE A 109 -2.39 -9.57 15.78
N ALA A 110 -2.48 -8.25 15.67
CA ALA A 110 -2.56 -7.35 16.83
C ALA A 110 -3.80 -7.63 17.70
N THR A 111 -4.95 -7.93 17.08
CA THR A 111 -6.18 -8.29 17.80
C THR A 111 -6.01 -9.60 18.55
N THR A 112 -5.42 -10.62 17.92
CA THR A 112 -5.17 -11.92 18.55
C THR A 112 -4.21 -11.78 19.73
N TRP A 113 -3.15 -10.99 19.54
CA TRP A 113 -2.18 -10.68 20.59
C TRP A 113 -2.79 -9.91 21.76
N TYR A 114 -3.63 -8.91 21.48
CA TYR A 114 -4.33 -8.12 22.50
C TYR A 114 -5.31 -8.98 23.32
N LEU A 115 -6.07 -9.85 22.67
CA LEU A 115 -6.96 -10.78 23.37
C LEU A 115 -6.16 -11.77 24.24
N ALA A 116 -5.01 -12.27 23.77
CA ALA A 116 -4.17 -13.15 24.57
C ALA A 116 -3.61 -12.47 25.83
N THR A 117 -3.22 -11.20 25.73
CA THR A 117 -2.68 -10.42 26.87
C THR A 117 -3.75 -10.02 27.90
N VAL A 118 -5.00 -9.83 27.48
CA VAL A 118 -6.11 -9.59 28.43
C VAL A 118 -6.47 -10.86 29.22
N HIS A 119 -6.29 -12.05 28.63
CA HIS A 119 -6.62 -13.32 29.26
C HIS A 119 -5.47 -13.91 30.11
N ASP A 120 -4.22 -13.50 29.87
CA ASP A 120 -3.06 -13.86 30.69
C ASP A 120 -2.11 -12.64 30.85
N PRO A 121 -2.09 -11.97 32.01
CA PRO A 121 -1.28 -10.78 32.23
C PRO A 121 0.24 -11.05 32.23
N LYS A 122 0.68 -12.31 32.19
CA LYS A 122 2.10 -12.66 31.96
C LYS A 122 2.48 -12.64 30.47
N GLY A 123 1.50 -12.63 29.57
CA GLY A 123 1.69 -12.61 28.12
C GLY A 123 2.46 -13.83 27.57
N PRO A 124 2.36 -14.12 26.26
CA PRO A 124 3.15 -15.19 25.64
C PRO A 124 4.67 -14.89 25.63
N ALA A 125 5.08 -13.65 25.91
CA ALA A 125 6.49 -13.26 26.01
C ALA A 125 7.10 -13.46 27.42
N GLY A 126 6.28 -13.55 28.47
CA GLY A 126 6.74 -13.79 29.85
C GLY A 126 6.90 -15.28 30.21
N ALA A 127 6.44 -16.20 29.36
CA ALA A 127 6.56 -17.63 29.59
C ALA A 127 7.96 -18.19 29.27
N GLU A 128 8.82 -17.45 28.56
CA GLU A 128 10.17 -17.92 28.17
C GLU A 128 11.28 -17.52 29.17
N GLN A 129 11.00 -16.72 30.19
CA GLN A 129 12.03 -16.23 31.15
C GLN A 129 12.21 -17.09 32.42
N ASP A 130 11.46 -18.18 32.59
CA ASP A 130 11.60 -19.06 33.78
C ASP A 130 12.65 -20.19 33.61
N ALA A 131 13.39 -20.21 32.51
CA ALA A 131 14.43 -21.21 32.25
C ALA A 131 15.84 -20.66 32.46
N GLY A 132 16.22 -20.43 33.72
CA GLY A 132 17.62 -20.46 34.15
C GLY A 132 18.25 -19.10 34.53
N SER A 133 18.17 -18.75 35.81
CA SER A 133 19.26 -18.03 36.46
C SER A 133 19.46 -18.55 37.88
N PRO A 134 20.70 -18.85 38.31
CA PRO A 134 20.96 -19.27 39.67
C PRO A 134 20.78 -18.08 40.61
N SER A 135 19.87 -18.23 41.57
CA SER A 135 19.69 -17.35 42.72
C SER A 135 21.03 -17.12 43.44
N ASN A 136 21.46 -15.87 43.50
CA ASN A 136 22.52 -15.43 44.40
C ASN A 136 22.13 -14.10 45.05
N GLY A 137 21.84 -14.16 46.35
CA GLY A 137 21.95 -13.04 47.29
C GLY A 137 20.72 -12.17 47.43
N ASP A 138 20.09 -12.27 48.61
CA ASP A 138 18.98 -11.44 49.08
C ASP A 138 19.35 -9.94 49.05
N VAL A 139 18.93 -9.24 48.00
CA VAL A 139 18.61 -7.82 48.06
C VAL A 139 17.12 -7.73 47.87
N GLN A 140 16.40 -7.52 48.98
CA GLN A 140 14.95 -7.38 48.98
C GLN A 140 14.58 -6.05 48.32
N HIS A 141 14.56 -6.04 46.99
CA HIS A 141 13.75 -5.09 46.24
C HIS A 141 12.29 -5.43 46.54
N ASP A 142 11.51 -4.43 46.95
CA ASP A 142 10.09 -4.58 47.23
C ASP A 142 9.43 -5.18 45.97
N ASP A 143 8.95 -6.43 46.06
CA ASP A 143 8.47 -7.22 44.90
C ASP A 143 7.35 -6.48 44.15
N ALA A 144 6.58 -5.66 44.88
CA ALA A 144 5.56 -4.78 44.33
C ALA A 144 6.15 -3.67 43.46
N GLN A 145 7.32 -3.14 43.83
CA GLN A 145 8.00 -2.06 43.11
C GLN A 145 8.76 -2.61 41.90
N ALA A 146 9.35 -3.81 41.99
CA ALA A 146 9.90 -4.52 40.84
C ALA A 146 8.80 -4.90 39.82
N ALA A 147 7.67 -5.44 40.29
CA ALA A 147 6.52 -5.75 39.43
C ALA A 147 5.90 -4.50 38.79
N GLN A 148 5.84 -3.38 39.50
CA GLN A 148 5.32 -2.12 38.97
C GLN A 148 6.27 -1.48 37.94
N VAL A 149 7.60 -1.58 38.15
CA VAL A 149 8.61 -1.14 37.17
C VAL A 149 8.59 -2.04 35.95
N GLN A 150 8.47 -3.36 36.13
CA GLN A 150 8.42 -4.32 35.03
C GLN A 150 7.12 -4.18 34.22
N ALA A 151 5.96 -4.09 34.87
CA ALA A 151 4.69 -3.75 34.21
C ALA A 151 4.74 -2.38 33.51
N GLY A 152 5.40 -1.38 34.11
CA GLY A 152 5.61 -0.08 33.48
C GLY A 152 6.50 -0.13 32.25
N THR A 153 7.52 -1.01 32.25
CA THR A 153 8.44 -1.23 31.12
C THR A 153 7.74 -2.01 30.00
N ASP A 154 6.98 -3.06 30.33
CA ASP A 154 6.20 -3.86 29.39
C ASP A 154 5.13 -3.03 28.66
N VAL A 155 4.47 -2.12 29.39
CA VAL A 155 3.51 -1.17 28.81
C VAL A 155 4.21 -0.15 27.90
N HIS A 156 5.43 0.28 28.23
CA HIS A 156 6.20 1.21 27.40
C HIS A 156 6.68 0.55 26.09
N ASP A 157 7.18 -0.69 26.17
CA ASP A 157 7.68 -1.44 25.01
C ASP A 157 6.55 -1.86 24.05
N THR A 158 5.37 -2.18 24.59
CA THR A 158 4.18 -2.48 23.78
C THR A 158 3.58 -1.23 23.14
N ALA A 159 3.58 -0.09 23.82
CA ALA A 159 3.17 1.19 23.23
C ALA A 159 4.12 1.63 22.10
N ALA A 160 5.44 1.50 22.29
CA ALA A 160 6.44 1.86 21.29
C ALA A 160 6.31 1.00 20.02
N SER A 161 6.16 -0.32 20.17
CA SER A 161 5.97 -1.23 19.03
C SER A 161 4.65 -0.98 18.29
N MET A 162 3.56 -0.65 19.00
CA MET A 162 2.28 -0.26 18.38
C MET A 162 2.41 1.01 17.54
N VAL A 163 3.09 2.05 18.07
CA VAL A 163 3.34 3.29 17.34
C VAL A 163 4.15 3.02 16.07
N LEU A 164 5.17 2.16 16.14
CA LEU A 164 5.95 1.77 14.98
C LEU A 164 5.10 1.02 13.95
N ILE A 165 4.26 0.08 14.36
CA ILE A 165 3.37 -0.67 13.46
C ILE A 165 2.42 0.29 12.72
N VAL A 166 1.80 1.23 13.43
CA VAL A 166 0.91 2.24 12.83
C VAL A 166 1.71 3.13 11.88
N ALA A 167 2.89 3.62 12.29
CA ALA A 167 3.74 4.46 11.46
C ALA A 167 4.14 3.75 10.16
N PHE A 168 4.61 2.50 10.23
CA PHE A 168 4.97 1.71 9.04
C PHE A 168 3.76 1.44 8.13
N THR A 169 2.60 1.22 8.71
CA THR A 169 1.34 1.05 7.96
C THR A 169 0.98 2.33 7.21
N LEU A 170 1.05 3.49 7.87
CA LEU A 170 0.80 4.79 7.25
C LEU A 170 1.80 5.11 6.15
N VAL A 171 3.08 4.78 6.36
CA VAL A 171 4.11 4.89 5.31
C VAL A 171 3.71 4.07 4.10
N ARG A 172 3.31 2.79 4.27
CA ARG A 172 2.85 1.96 3.14
C ARG A 172 1.63 2.56 2.42
N PHE A 173 0.66 3.10 3.15
CA PHE A 173 -0.46 3.81 2.53
C PHE A 173 0.01 5.01 1.70
N TYR A 174 0.96 5.81 2.20
CA TYR A 174 1.55 6.90 1.43
C TYR A 174 2.25 6.39 0.16
N LEU A 175 3.05 5.32 0.24
CA LEU A 175 3.71 4.72 -0.92
C LEU A 175 2.67 4.25 -1.95
N SER A 176 1.56 3.66 -1.51
CA SER A 176 0.46 3.26 -2.38
C SER A 176 -0.13 4.45 -3.14
N LEU A 177 -0.39 5.57 -2.46
CA LEU A 177 -0.87 6.79 -3.09
C LEU A 177 0.13 7.34 -4.13
N VAL A 178 1.43 7.22 -3.89
CA VAL A 178 2.47 7.63 -4.85
C VAL A 178 2.41 6.79 -6.12
N VAL A 179 2.31 5.45 -5.99
CA VAL A 179 2.19 4.54 -7.14
C VAL A 179 0.89 4.80 -7.91
N MET A 180 -0.23 5.00 -7.21
CA MET A 180 -1.50 5.36 -7.82
C MET A 180 -1.43 6.70 -8.56
N ALA A 181 -0.77 7.70 -7.99
CA ALA A 181 -0.59 9.01 -8.64
C ALA A 181 0.30 8.91 -9.89
N HIS A 182 1.33 8.07 -9.85
CA HIS A 182 2.16 7.78 -11.03
C HIS A 182 1.35 7.10 -12.14
N ALA A 183 0.60 6.04 -11.81
CA ALA A 183 -0.22 5.31 -12.77
C ALA A 183 -1.28 6.21 -13.42
N ARG A 184 -1.91 7.07 -12.62
CA ARG A 184 -2.83 8.10 -13.10
C ARG A 184 -2.15 9.07 -14.07
N MET A 185 -0.96 9.57 -13.73
CA MET A 185 -0.19 10.46 -14.61
C MET A 185 0.09 9.80 -15.95
N VAL A 186 0.49 8.53 -15.95
CA VAL A 186 0.73 7.75 -17.17
C VAL A 186 -0.55 7.57 -17.99
N LEU A 187 -1.66 7.24 -17.31
CA LEU A 187 -2.96 7.06 -17.95
C LEU A 187 -3.44 8.34 -18.63
N LEU A 188 -3.44 9.46 -17.92
CA LEU A 188 -3.90 10.74 -18.45
C LEU A 188 -3.00 11.28 -19.56
N ARG A 189 -1.67 11.06 -19.47
CA ARG A 189 -0.75 11.38 -20.58
C ARG A 189 -1.07 10.57 -21.83
N PHE A 190 -1.40 9.30 -21.68
CA PHE A 190 -1.81 8.48 -22.82
C PHE A 190 -3.11 8.97 -23.43
N VAL A 191 -4.11 9.28 -22.60
CA VAL A 191 -5.37 9.87 -23.05
C VAL A 191 -5.08 11.15 -23.85
N ASP A 192 -4.35 12.10 -23.29
CA ASP A 192 -4.03 13.39 -23.92
C ASP A 192 -3.28 13.26 -25.26
N GLN A 193 -2.33 12.31 -25.35
CA GLN A 193 -1.52 12.12 -26.56
C GLN A 193 -2.20 11.30 -27.65
N ARG A 194 -3.09 10.37 -27.29
CA ARG A 194 -3.61 9.34 -28.20
C ARG A 194 -5.11 9.46 -28.42
N MET A 195 -5.82 10.22 -27.60
CA MET A 195 -7.28 10.30 -27.62
C MET A 195 -7.74 11.75 -27.52
N GLY A 196 -8.77 12.08 -28.29
CA GLY A 196 -9.41 13.39 -28.25
C GLY A 196 -10.28 13.59 -27.00
N GLU A 197 -11.01 14.69 -26.98
CA GLU A 197 -11.92 15.01 -25.89
C GLU A 197 -13.15 14.08 -25.86
N ALA A 198 -13.53 13.62 -24.66
CA ALA A 198 -14.82 12.97 -24.45
C ALA A 198 -15.75 13.95 -23.72
N VAL A 199 -16.96 14.10 -24.25
CA VAL A 199 -18.02 14.90 -23.63
C VAL A 199 -18.99 13.94 -22.95
N ASP A 200 -19.10 14.02 -21.63
CA ASP A 200 -20.09 13.23 -20.89
C ASP A 200 -21.52 13.76 -21.14
N ALA A 201 -22.53 12.93 -20.88
CA ALA A 201 -23.95 13.24 -21.11
C ALA A 201 -24.45 14.52 -20.39
N THR A 202 -23.73 14.99 -19.37
CA THR A 202 -23.97 16.23 -18.63
C THR A 202 -23.30 17.47 -19.25
N GLY A 203 -22.64 17.36 -20.41
CA GLY A 203 -21.88 18.44 -21.04
C GLY A 203 -20.55 18.76 -20.37
N ALA A 204 -20.11 17.94 -19.40
CA ALA A 204 -18.82 18.08 -18.74
C ALA A 204 -17.72 17.39 -19.57
N SER A 205 -16.57 18.04 -19.73
CA SER A 205 -15.39 17.46 -20.36
C SER A 205 -14.70 16.49 -19.39
N THR A 206 -14.81 15.20 -19.65
CA THR A 206 -14.15 14.14 -18.88
C THR A 206 -13.02 13.56 -19.72
N SER A 207 -11.95 13.06 -19.09
CA SER A 207 -10.92 12.35 -19.84
C SER A 207 -11.52 11.12 -20.52
N ALA A 208 -11.24 10.95 -21.82
CA ALA A 208 -11.70 9.78 -22.57
C ALA A 208 -11.18 8.48 -21.91
N ASP A 209 -12.03 7.45 -21.89
CA ASP A 209 -11.69 6.16 -21.28
C ASP A 209 -10.88 5.29 -22.25
N PRO A 210 -9.59 5.02 -21.97
CA PRO A 210 -8.73 4.29 -22.91
C PRO A 210 -9.07 2.80 -23.01
N PHE A 211 -9.88 2.28 -22.10
CA PHE A 211 -10.29 0.88 -22.05
C PHE A 211 -11.73 0.65 -22.53
N ALA A 212 -12.44 1.71 -22.96
CA ALA A 212 -13.76 1.59 -23.56
C ALA A 212 -13.75 0.69 -24.81
N VAL A 213 -14.88 0.07 -25.14
CA VAL A 213 -14.99 -0.77 -26.35
C VAL A 213 -14.69 0.08 -27.59
N GLY A 214 -13.80 -0.39 -28.46
CA GLY A 214 -13.33 0.37 -29.62
C GLY A 214 -12.21 1.39 -29.33
N ALA A 215 -11.80 1.57 -28.07
CA ALA A 215 -10.66 2.40 -27.71
C ALA A 215 -9.32 1.63 -27.86
N PRO A 216 -8.17 2.32 -27.99
CA PRO A 216 -6.88 1.68 -28.27
C PRO A 216 -6.43 0.60 -27.26
N LEU A 217 -6.85 0.71 -25.99
CA LEU A 217 -6.55 -0.30 -24.96
C LEU A 217 -7.78 -1.11 -24.56
N GLY A 218 -8.90 -0.97 -25.28
CA GLY A 218 -10.19 -1.58 -24.94
C GLY A 218 -10.38 -3.03 -25.39
N GLU A 219 -9.49 -3.50 -26.27
CA GLU A 219 -9.57 -4.83 -26.87
C GLU A 219 -9.01 -5.95 -25.98
N GLY A 220 -9.54 -7.16 -26.19
CA GLY A 220 -9.08 -8.38 -25.52
C GLY A 220 -9.31 -8.41 -23.99
N TRP A 221 -8.57 -9.29 -23.32
CA TRP A 221 -8.68 -9.47 -21.86
C TRP A 221 -8.14 -8.27 -21.07
N ARG A 222 -7.14 -7.56 -21.62
CA ARG A 222 -6.53 -6.37 -21.02
C ARG A 222 -7.52 -5.21 -20.96
N GLY A 223 -8.30 -5.00 -22.02
CA GLY A 223 -9.35 -3.99 -22.02
C GLY A 223 -10.48 -4.31 -21.03
N LYS A 224 -10.91 -5.58 -20.93
CA LYS A 224 -11.89 -6.01 -19.92
C LYS A 224 -11.41 -5.70 -18.51
N LEU A 225 -10.17 -6.08 -18.19
CA LEU A 225 -9.59 -5.85 -16.87
C LEU A 225 -9.40 -4.34 -16.61
N GLY A 226 -8.90 -3.59 -17.59
CA GLY A 226 -8.73 -2.14 -17.49
C GLY A 226 -10.04 -1.40 -17.19
N ARG A 227 -11.16 -1.80 -17.81
CA ARG A 227 -12.49 -1.25 -17.50
C ARG A 227 -12.90 -1.49 -16.06
N VAL A 228 -12.65 -2.69 -15.52
CA VAL A 228 -12.95 -3.01 -14.11
C VAL A 228 -12.08 -2.17 -13.18
N MET A 229 -10.80 -2.01 -13.50
CA MET A 229 -9.87 -1.26 -12.67
C MET A 229 -10.16 0.25 -12.64
N VAL A 230 -10.63 0.79 -13.77
CA VAL A 230 -11.01 2.21 -13.87
C VAL A 230 -12.43 2.46 -13.35
N SER A 231 -13.33 1.47 -13.38
CA SER A 231 -14.69 1.66 -12.84
C SER A 231 -14.65 1.92 -11.33
N VAL A 232 -13.76 1.25 -10.60
CA VAL A 232 -13.53 1.52 -9.17
C VAL A 232 -12.71 2.79 -9.03
N GLY A 233 -13.34 3.86 -8.54
CA GLY A 233 -12.70 5.17 -8.43
C GLY A 233 -12.58 5.89 -9.78
N ARG A 234 -13.56 5.73 -10.69
CA ARG A 234 -13.55 6.38 -12.03
C ARG A 234 -13.20 7.87 -11.99
N GLY A 235 -13.75 8.62 -11.04
CA GLY A 235 -13.42 10.05 -10.87
C GLY A 235 -11.97 10.32 -10.46
N TYR A 236 -11.32 9.38 -9.76
CA TYR A 236 -9.89 9.46 -9.48
C TYR A 236 -9.07 9.19 -10.75
N TRP A 237 -9.36 8.11 -11.48
CA TRP A 237 -8.57 7.70 -12.65
C TRP A 237 -8.76 8.57 -13.89
N LEU A 238 -10.00 8.95 -14.20
CA LEU A 238 -10.42 9.68 -15.42
C LEU A 238 -11.01 11.07 -15.10
N GLY A 239 -10.59 11.70 -14.00
CA GLY A 239 -11.18 12.93 -13.46
C GLY A 239 -11.28 14.14 -14.40
N GLY A 240 -11.86 15.22 -13.87
CA GLY A 240 -12.19 16.43 -14.64
C GLY A 240 -10.97 17.18 -15.16
N LYS A 241 -10.96 17.43 -16.48
CA LYS A 241 -9.83 17.96 -17.25
C LYS A 241 -9.16 19.20 -16.63
N LYS A 242 -9.94 20.17 -16.12
CA LYS A 242 -9.40 21.42 -15.55
C LYS A 242 -8.54 21.21 -14.30
N GLU A 243 -9.04 20.47 -13.31
CA GLU A 243 -8.29 20.18 -12.09
C GLU A 243 -7.07 19.30 -12.37
N ASP A 244 -7.19 18.44 -13.38
CA ASP A 244 -6.16 17.50 -13.77
C ASP A 244 -5.03 18.16 -14.53
N GLU A 245 -5.34 19.12 -15.39
CA GLU A 245 -4.35 19.98 -16.01
C GLU A 245 -3.60 20.80 -14.97
N GLU A 246 -4.29 21.40 -13.98
CA GLU A 246 -3.65 22.14 -12.90
C GLU A 246 -2.70 21.26 -12.08
N TRP A 247 -3.15 20.06 -11.70
CA TRP A 247 -2.31 19.10 -11.00
C TRP A 247 -1.12 18.64 -11.87
N ALA A 248 -1.34 18.31 -13.14
CA ALA A 248 -0.30 17.84 -14.06
C ALA A 248 0.74 18.94 -14.35
N ARG A 249 0.31 20.19 -14.50
CA ARG A 249 1.22 21.36 -14.62
C ARG A 249 2.05 21.54 -13.36
N ALA A 250 1.47 21.37 -12.18
CA ALA A 250 2.20 21.48 -10.91
C ALA A 250 3.23 20.36 -10.72
N VAL A 251 2.94 19.14 -11.20
CA VAL A 251 3.89 18.03 -11.22
C VAL A 251 5.05 18.32 -12.17
N SER A 252 4.76 18.80 -13.39
CA SER A 252 5.80 19.05 -14.40
C SER A 252 6.65 20.28 -14.11
N SER A 253 6.08 21.35 -13.53
CA SER A 253 6.80 22.60 -13.22
C SER A 253 7.90 22.40 -12.18
N LYS A 254 7.64 21.62 -11.12
CA LYS A 254 8.59 21.32 -10.05
C LYS A 254 9.87 20.66 -10.55
N PHE A 255 9.78 19.73 -11.49
CA PHE A 255 10.97 19.03 -12.01
C PHE A 255 11.71 19.83 -13.08
N ARG A 256 11.05 20.80 -13.71
CA ARG A 256 11.71 21.71 -14.67
C ARG A 256 12.51 22.80 -13.98
N SER A 257 12.12 23.24 -12.77
CA SER A 257 12.88 24.23 -12.00
C SER A 257 14.16 23.66 -11.39
N SER A 258 14.25 22.35 -11.17
CA SER A 258 15.43 21.67 -10.61
C SER A 258 16.51 21.34 -11.65
N ARG A 259 16.30 21.68 -12.93
CA ARG A 259 17.21 21.39 -14.06
C ARG A 259 17.89 22.63 -14.64
N LYS A 260 17.75 23.78 -13.98
CA LYS A 260 18.53 25.00 -14.23
C LYS A 260 19.49 25.21 -13.09
#